data_AF-A0A8S9ZDY2-F1
#
_entry.id   AF-A0A8S9ZDY2-F1
#
_cell.length_a   1.000
_cell.length_b   1.000
_cell.length_c   1.000
_cell.angle_alpha   90.00
_cell.angle_beta   90.00
_cell.angle_gamma   90.00
#
_symmetry.space_group_name_H-M   'P 1'
#
loop_
_entity.id
_entity.type
_entity.pdbx_description
1 polymer ?
#
loop_
_entity_poly.entity_id
_entity_poly.type
_entity_poly.pdbx_seq_one_letter_code
_entity_poly.pdbx_strand_id
1 'polypeptide(L)'
;MPQERRSLHSARPFVSTAIHPTNNEDDNAMQQMMCDLILDEIQTQIDRVQKETEQRRQEELRLTKMPDYSWLIDWKLRTKRPLGFRESTEIEYLTTKIRPGEWRGLLEEWRSRVRYAENREEILNIFKQTIEWIINKRMENECKIECINEQEIKPEIIEKKQTKTNIRPMTAQPRISLKELSIFALTNPPSIIGEGNV
;
A
#
# COMPACT_ATOMS: atom_id res chain seq x y z
N MET A 1 -16.94 12.73 -46.99
CA MET A 1 -17.91 11.68 -46.57
C MET A 1 -17.36 10.99 -45.33
N PRO A 2 -17.86 11.27 -44.13
CA PRO A 2 -17.38 10.59 -42.92
C PRO A 2 -18.13 9.25 -42.75
N GLN A 3 -17.38 8.14 -42.67
CA GLN A 3 -17.92 6.82 -42.35
C GLN A 3 -18.03 6.66 -40.83
N GLU A 4 -19.26 6.67 -40.34
CA GLU A 4 -19.62 6.25 -38.98
C GLU A 4 -19.33 4.74 -38.81
N ARG A 5 -18.34 4.39 -37.99
CA ARG A 5 -18.17 3.02 -37.52
C ARG A 5 -19.09 2.80 -36.32
N ARG A 6 -20.19 2.09 -36.57
CA ARG A 6 -21.16 1.63 -35.58
C ARG A 6 -20.46 0.73 -34.57
N SER A 7 -20.54 1.10 -33.30
CA SER A 7 -20.17 0.28 -32.14
C SER A 7 -21.16 -0.88 -32.03
N LEU A 8 -20.68 -2.11 -32.25
CA LEU A 8 -21.45 -3.31 -31.93
C LEU A 8 -21.26 -3.61 -30.45
N HIS A 9 -22.20 -3.15 -29.64
CA HIS A 9 -22.36 -3.61 -28.27
C HIS A 9 -22.78 -5.09 -28.30
N SER A 10 -21.85 -5.96 -27.97
CA SER A 10 -22.13 -7.37 -27.69
C SER A 10 -22.96 -7.44 -26.41
N ALA A 11 -24.28 -7.51 -26.56
CA ALA A 11 -25.19 -7.75 -25.46
C ALA A 11 -25.05 -9.22 -25.02
N ARG A 12 -24.38 -9.45 -23.89
CA ARG A 12 -24.43 -10.75 -23.23
C ARG A 12 -25.79 -10.90 -22.52
N PRO A 13 -26.45 -12.06 -22.62
CA PRO A 13 -27.74 -12.29 -21.98
C PRO A 13 -27.59 -12.29 -20.45
N PHE A 14 -28.47 -11.56 -19.77
CA PHE A 14 -28.65 -11.64 -18.32
C PHE A 14 -29.21 -13.02 -17.96
N VAL A 15 -28.38 -13.85 -17.32
CA VAL A 15 -28.85 -15.03 -16.61
C VAL A 15 -28.64 -14.76 -15.13
N SER A 16 -29.75 -14.50 -14.42
CA SER A 16 -29.75 -14.46 -12.95
C SER A 16 -29.64 -15.87 -12.40
N THR A 17 -28.42 -16.31 -12.13
CA THR A 17 -28.16 -17.44 -11.23
C THR A 17 -28.14 -16.91 -9.80
N ALA A 18 -29.28 -16.99 -9.12
CA ALA A 18 -29.35 -16.93 -7.67
C ALA A 18 -28.70 -18.20 -7.10
N ILE A 19 -27.38 -18.20 -7.02
CA ILE A 19 -26.59 -19.19 -6.29
C ILE A 19 -26.17 -18.51 -5.00
N HIS A 20 -26.52 -19.12 -3.87
CA HIS A 20 -26.05 -18.71 -2.55
C HIS A 20 -24.52 -18.57 -2.58
N PRO A 21 -23.93 -17.39 -2.33
CA PRO A 21 -22.49 -17.26 -2.31
C PRO A 21 -21.96 -18.10 -1.15
N THR A 22 -21.16 -19.11 -1.49
CA THR A 22 -20.20 -19.62 -0.52
C THR A 22 -19.17 -18.50 -0.33
N ASN A 23 -18.95 -18.05 0.90
CA ASN A 23 -18.11 -16.89 1.23
C ASN A 23 -16.74 -16.86 0.52
N ASN A 24 -16.23 -18.02 0.08
CA ASN A 24 -14.94 -18.16 -0.58
C ASN A 24 -14.91 -17.66 -2.04
N GLU A 25 -16.01 -17.69 -2.79
CA GLU A 25 -16.01 -17.20 -4.19
C GLU A 25 -15.95 -15.68 -4.26
N ASP A 26 -16.68 -15.00 -3.37
CA ASP A 26 -16.68 -13.54 -3.28
C ASP A 26 -15.32 -13.00 -2.82
N ASP A 27 -14.66 -13.69 -1.87
CA ASP A 27 -13.32 -13.34 -1.40
C ASP A 27 -12.27 -13.49 -2.52
N ASN A 28 -12.35 -14.55 -3.32
CA ASN A 28 -11.46 -14.75 -4.47
C ASN A 28 -11.69 -13.69 -5.56
N ALA A 29 -12.94 -13.33 -5.84
CA ALA A 29 -13.27 -12.27 -6.80
C ALA A 29 -12.76 -10.90 -6.35
N MET A 30 -12.91 -10.58 -5.06
CA MET A 30 -12.36 -9.37 -4.46
C MET A 30 -10.82 -9.36 -4.55
N GLN A 31 -10.17 -10.47 -4.21
CA GLN A 31 -8.72 -10.60 -4.30
C GLN A 31 -8.23 -10.35 -5.73
N GLN A 32 -8.86 -10.97 -6.72
CA GLN A 32 -8.50 -10.75 -8.13
C GLN A 32 -8.67 -9.28 -8.54
N MET A 33 -9.79 -8.66 -8.18
CA MET A 33 -10.01 -7.25 -8.47
C MET A 33 -8.93 -6.35 -7.84
N MET A 34 -8.52 -6.65 -6.61
CA MET A 34 -7.46 -5.89 -5.93
C MET A 34 -6.09 -6.10 -6.59
N CYS A 35 -5.80 -7.31 -7.07
CA CYS A 35 -4.61 -7.57 -7.88
C CYS A 35 -4.62 -6.78 -9.19
N ASP A 36 -5.75 -6.74 -9.91
CA ASP A 36 -5.85 -5.99 -11.17
C ASP A 36 -5.65 -4.48 -10.92
N LEU A 37 -6.26 -3.94 -9.87
CA LEU A 37 -6.08 -2.54 -9.46
C LEU A 37 -4.62 -2.21 -9.12
N ILE A 38 -3.90 -3.11 -8.45
CA ILE A 38 -2.49 -2.87 -8.11
C ILE A 38 -1.61 -2.93 -9.34
N LEU A 39 -1.88 -3.85 -10.27
CA LEU A 39 -1.13 -3.97 -11.52
C LEU A 39 -1.30 -2.71 -12.37
N ASP A 40 -2.52 -2.20 -12.49
CA ASP A 40 -2.83 -0.97 -13.21
C ASP A 40 -2.16 0.26 -12.57
N GLU A 41 -2.18 0.36 -11.24
CA GLU A 41 -1.53 1.45 -10.53
C GLU A 41 0.01 1.37 -10.65
N ILE A 42 0.61 0.18 -10.57
CA ILE A 42 2.05 0.00 -10.79
C ILE A 42 2.43 0.41 -12.22
N GLN A 43 1.65 -0.02 -13.22
CA GLN A 43 1.86 0.38 -14.61
C GLN A 43 1.76 1.90 -14.77
N THR A 44 0.78 2.52 -14.12
CA THR A 44 0.59 3.98 -14.14
C THR A 44 1.80 4.73 -13.57
N GLN A 45 2.38 4.26 -12.47
CA GLN A 45 3.59 4.88 -11.90
C GLN A 45 4.81 4.70 -12.81
N ILE A 46 4.96 3.54 -13.45
CA ILE A 46 6.01 3.29 -14.43
C ILE A 46 5.87 4.25 -15.62
N ASP A 47 4.67 4.39 -16.17
CA ASP A 47 4.39 5.28 -17.30
C ASP A 47 4.68 6.74 -16.94
N ARG A 48 4.34 7.15 -15.71
CA ARG A 48 4.65 8.50 -15.19
C ARG A 48 6.15 8.75 -15.19
N VAL A 49 6.94 7.86 -14.58
CA VAL A 49 8.39 8.00 -14.48
C VAL A 49 9.02 8.04 -15.88
N GLN A 50 8.63 7.15 -16.77
CA GLN A 50 9.14 7.12 -18.13
C GLN A 50 8.83 8.40 -18.92
N LYS A 51 7.62 8.93 -18.75
CA LYS A 51 7.24 10.21 -19.36
C LYS A 51 8.09 11.35 -18.83
N GLU A 52 8.36 11.39 -17.53
CA GLU A 52 9.22 12.40 -16.91
C GLU A 52 10.67 12.30 -17.40
N THR A 53 11.23 11.09 -17.47
CA THR A 53 12.58 10.84 -18.01
C THR A 53 12.69 11.29 -19.46
N GLU A 54 11.71 10.95 -20.30
CA GLU A 54 11.70 11.37 -21.71
C GLU A 54 11.57 12.88 -21.85
N GLN A 55 10.74 13.54 -21.02
CA GLN A 55 10.61 14.99 -21.02
C GLN A 55 11.92 15.67 -20.63
N ARG A 56 12.62 15.17 -19.60
CA ARG A 56 13.94 15.68 -19.18
C ARG A 56 14.96 15.56 -20.31
N ARG A 57 15.02 14.41 -20.98
CA ARG A 57 15.89 14.17 -22.14
C ARG A 57 15.61 15.16 -23.29
N GLN A 58 14.33 15.41 -23.60
CA GLN A 58 13.95 16.36 -24.66
C GLN A 58 14.38 17.79 -24.33
N GLU A 59 14.23 18.19 -23.07
CA GLU A 59 14.68 19.52 -22.62
C GLU A 59 16.21 19.64 -22.69
N GLU A 60 16.95 18.61 -22.31
CA GLU A 60 18.42 18.57 -22.44
C GLU A 60 18.86 18.70 -23.91
N LEU A 61 18.22 18.00 -24.84
CA LEU A 61 18.50 18.13 -26.28
C LEU A 61 18.19 19.54 -26.79
N ARG A 62 17.10 20.14 -26.32
CA ARG A 62 16.71 21.52 -26.66
C ARG A 62 17.76 22.53 -26.19
N LEU A 63 18.27 22.36 -24.97
CA LEU A 63 19.30 23.23 -24.38
C LEU A 63 20.66 23.06 -25.05
N THR A 64 21.05 21.83 -25.34
CA THR A 64 22.36 21.51 -25.96
C THR A 64 22.38 21.67 -27.47
N LYS A 65 21.21 21.88 -28.11
CA LYS A 65 21.02 21.90 -29.57
C LYS A 65 21.56 20.65 -30.27
N MET A 66 21.63 19.52 -29.57
CA MET A 66 22.07 18.26 -30.15
C MET A 66 20.95 17.63 -30.99
N PRO A 67 21.25 17.06 -32.16
CA PRO A 67 20.28 16.31 -32.94
C PRO A 67 19.81 15.04 -32.22
N ASP A 68 18.50 14.77 -32.25
CA ASP A 68 17.91 13.57 -31.62
C ASP A 68 18.11 12.33 -32.51
N TYR A 69 18.96 11.42 -32.05
CA TYR A 69 19.19 10.12 -32.68
C TYR A 69 18.50 8.96 -31.94
N SER A 70 17.62 9.23 -30.97
CA SER A 70 16.91 8.16 -30.24
C SER A 70 15.89 7.38 -31.08
N TRP A 71 15.77 7.66 -32.37
CA TRP A 71 15.09 6.80 -33.34
C TRP A 71 16.03 5.75 -33.97
N LEU A 72 17.35 5.99 -33.96
CA LEU A 72 18.38 5.04 -34.42
C LEU A 72 18.67 3.98 -33.35
N ILE A 73 18.46 4.33 -32.10
CA ILE A 73 18.59 3.44 -30.95
C ILE A 73 17.15 3.07 -30.60
N ASP A 74 16.78 1.78 -30.55
CA ASP A 74 15.42 1.29 -30.18
C ASP A 74 14.99 1.63 -28.75
N TRP A 75 15.49 2.73 -28.19
CA TRP A 75 15.21 3.27 -26.88
C TRP A 75 13.70 3.38 -26.63
N LYS A 76 12.95 3.95 -27.58
CA LYS A 76 11.49 4.10 -27.48
C LYS A 76 10.74 2.77 -27.45
N LEU A 77 11.30 1.72 -28.08
CA LEU A 77 10.72 0.37 -28.03
C LEU A 77 11.03 -0.35 -26.72
N ARG A 78 12.21 -0.09 -26.13
CA ARG A 78 12.63 -0.71 -24.87
C ARG A 78 11.95 -0.07 -23.66
N THR A 79 11.76 1.25 -23.67
CA THR A 79 11.22 1.96 -22.51
C THR A 79 9.70 1.82 -22.42
N LYS A 80 8.95 1.92 -23.52
CA LYS A 80 7.47 1.82 -23.51
C LYS A 80 6.92 0.40 -23.33
N ARG A 81 7.75 -0.56 -22.89
CA ARG A 81 7.29 -1.92 -22.70
C ARG A 81 6.34 -1.92 -21.48
N PRO A 82 5.10 -2.42 -21.65
CA PRO A 82 4.22 -2.63 -20.50
C PRO A 82 4.90 -3.58 -19.50
N LEU A 83 4.31 -3.73 -18.32
CA LEU A 83 4.68 -4.76 -17.36
C LEU A 83 4.93 -6.06 -18.10
N GLY A 84 6.16 -6.56 -18.03
CA GLY A 84 6.53 -7.81 -18.66
C GLY A 84 5.79 -8.94 -17.97
N PHE A 85 5.48 -10.01 -18.71
CA PHE A 85 4.78 -11.18 -18.17
C PHE A 85 5.43 -11.72 -16.87
N ARG A 86 6.75 -11.69 -16.79
CA ARG A 86 7.47 -12.12 -15.58
C ARG A 86 7.24 -11.20 -14.38
N GLU A 87 7.20 -9.88 -14.61
CA GLU A 87 6.98 -8.89 -13.55
C GLU A 87 5.52 -8.93 -13.08
N SER A 88 4.56 -9.04 -14.00
CA SER A 88 3.13 -9.16 -13.65
C SER A 88 2.88 -10.42 -12.84
N THR A 89 3.41 -11.57 -13.29
CA THR A 89 3.30 -12.85 -12.56
C THR A 89 3.93 -12.76 -11.16
N GLU A 90 5.06 -12.06 -11.03
CA GLU A 90 5.71 -11.86 -9.73
C GLU A 90 4.86 -11.00 -8.79
N ILE A 91 4.26 -9.92 -9.31
CA ILE A 91 3.35 -9.06 -8.54
C ILE A 91 2.09 -9.83 -8.12
N GLU A 92 1.48 -10.59 -9.01
CA GLU A 92 0.35 -11.49 -8.71
C GLU A 92 0.74 -12.48 -7.61
N TYR A 93 1.90 -13.11 -7.72
CA TYR A 93 2.39 -14.02 -6.70
C TYR A 93 2.57 -13.33 -5.33
N LEU A 94 3.13 -12.13 -5.29
CA LEU A 94 3.32 -11.39 -4.04
C LEU A 94 2.00 -10.96 -3.41
N THR A 95 1.04 -10.53 -4.23
CA THR A 95 -0.28 -10.09 -3.76
C THR A 95 -1.10 -11.23 -3.17
N THR A 96 -0.90 -12.49 -3.59
CA THR A 96 -1.53 -13.66 -2.95
C THR A 96 -1.20 -13.82 -1.46
N LYS A 97 -0.11 -13.18 -0.97
CA LYS A 97 0.31 -13.25 0.44
C LYS A 97 -0.40 -12.23 1.34
N ILE A 98 -1.12 -11.29 0.74
CA ILE A 98 -1.79 -10.18 1.43
C ILE A 98 -3.19 -10.62 1.89
N ARG A 99 -3.53 -10.35 3.16
CA ARG A 99 -4.88 -10.61 3.68
C ARG A 99 -5.85 -9.49 3.27
N PRO A 100 -7.16 -9.74 3.11
CA PRO A 100 -8.13 -8.74 2.73
C PRO A 100 -8.10 -7.43 3.55
N GLY A 101 -7.87 -7.52 4.86
CA GLY A 101 -7.80 -6.36 5.75
C GLY A 101 -6.54 -5.50 5.63
N GLU A 102 -5.54 -5.94 4.88
CA GLU A 102 -4.22 -5.29 4.81
C GLU A 102 -4.04 -4.47 3.53
N TRP A 103 -4.90 -4.66 2.53
CA TRP A 103 -4.84 -3.97 1.24
C TRP A 103 -4.79 -2.45 1.38
N ARG A 104 -5.55 -1.89 2.32
CA ARG A 104 -5.53 -0.46 2.59
C ARG A 104 -4.16 0.01 3.07
N GLY A 105 -3.56 -0.71 4.01
CA GLY A 105 -2.23 -0.40 4.54
C GLY A 105 -1.15 -0.55 3.46
N LEU A 106 -1.28 -1.55 2.59
CA LEU A 106 -0.40 -1.74 1.43
C LEU A 106 -0.43 -0.53 0.51
N LEU A 107 -1.63 -0.11 0.11
CA LEU A 107 -1.82 1.00 -0.82
C LEU A 107 -1.32 2.33 -0.24
N GLU A 108 -1.64 2.62 1.03
CA GLU A 108 -1.19 3.85 1.70
C GLU A 108 0.33 3.91 1.80
N GLU A 109 0.96 2.84 2.30
CA GLU A 109 2.41 2.78 2.48
C GLU A 109 3.13 2.82 1.13
N TRP A 110 2.68 2.01 0.16
CA TRP A 110 3.31 1.94 -1.15
C TRP A 110 3.22 3.27 -1.90
N ARG A 111 2.04 3.92 -1.92
CA ARG A 111 1.86 5.24 -2.54
C ARG A 111 2.77 6.31 -1.94
N SER A 112 3.01 6.24 -0.62
CA SER A 112 3.90 7.18 0.07
C SER A 112 5.36 7.04 -0.41
N ARG A 113 5.81 5.81 -0.63
CA ARG A 113 7.20 5.49 -1.01
C ARG A 113 7.46 5.66 -2.50
N VAL A 114 6.55 5.16 -3.33
CA VAL A 114 6.70 5.15 -4.81
C VAL A 114 6.75 6.57 -5.40
N ARG A 115 6.25 7.58 -4.68
CA ARG A 115 6.27 8.99 -5.11
C ARG A 115 7.67 9.48 -5.48
N TYR A 116 8.71 8.93 -4.84
CA TYR A 116 10.10 9.31 -5.00
C TYR A 116 10.90 8.39 -5.94
N ALA A 117 10.25 7.38 -6.53
CA ALA A 117 10.94 6.44 -7.41
C ALA A 117 11.33 7.12 -8.74
N GLU A 118 12.56 6.90 -9.19
CA GLU A 118 13.10 7.52 -10.40
C GLU A 118 13.16 6.57 -11.60
N ASN A 119 13.02 5.28 -11.37
CA ASN A 119 13.12 4.25 -12.41
C ASN A 119 12.17 3.08 -12.16
N ARG A 120 11.96 2.27 -13.20
CA ARG A 120 11.01 1.14 -13.19
C ARG A 120 11.39 0.11 -12.12
N GLU A 121 12.68 -0.22 -12.05
CA GLU A 121 13.23 -1.22 -11.16
C GLU A 121 13.00 -0.82 -9.69
N GLU A 122 13.18 0.46 -9.36
CA GLU A 122 12.90 1.00 -8.04
C GLU A 122 11.41 0.93 -7.68
N ILE A 123 10.50 1.24 -8.62
CA ILE A 123 9.05 1.08 -8.39
C ILE A 123 8.71 -0.36 -7.97
N LEU A 124 9.22 -1.33 -8.73
CA LEU A 124 8.99 -2.76 -8.46
C LEU A 124 9.62 -3.19 -7.13
N ASN A 125 10.83 -2.72 -6.84
CA ASN A 125 11.53 -3.03 -5.60
C ASN A 125 10.83 -2.44 -4.36
N ILE A 126 10.36 -1.20 -4.45
CA ILE A 126 9.57 -0.54 -3.39
C ILE A 126 8.29 -1.34 -3.13
N PHE A 127 7.62 -1.81 -4.17
CA PHE A 127 6.43 -2.65 -4.00
C PHE A 127 6.74 -3.95 -3.26
N LYS A 128 7.80 -4.67 -3.66
CA LYS A 128 8.27 -5.90 -2.98
C LYS A 128 8.56 -5.65 -1.50
N GLN A 129 9.34 -4.62 -1.20
CA GLN A 129 9.69 -4.24 0.17
C GLN A 129 8.47 -3.86 1.01
N THR A 130 7.47 -3.21 0.39
CA THR A 130 6.24 -2.85 1.11
C THR A 130 5.43 -4.08 1.47
N ILE A 131 5.34 -5.07 0.58
CA ILE A 131 4.69 -6.36 0.88
C ILE A 131 5.43 -7.10 1.99
N GLU A 132 6.76 -7.20 1.91
CA GLU A 132 7.58 -7.82 2.96
C GLU A 132 7.40 -7.13 4.31
N TRP A 133 7.35 -5.79 4.31
CA TRP A 133 7.08 -5.02 5.52
C TRP A 133 5.70 -5.34 6.12
N ILE A 134 4.65 -5.49 5.31
CA ILE A 134 3.31 -5.88 5.80
C ILE A 134 3.34 -7.28 6.41
N ILE A 135 3.99 -8.23 5.73
CA ILE A 135 4.11 -9.60 6.22
C ILE A 135 4.86 -9.62 7.55
N ASN A 136 5.97 -8.89 7.66
CA ASN A 136 6.74 -8.80 8.91
C ASN A 136 5.93 -8.13 10.03
N LYS A 137 5.23 -7.04 9.74
CA LYS A 137 4.35 -6.36 10.70
C LYS A 137 3.25 -7.29 11.22
N ARG A 138 2.69 -8.15 10.35
CA ARG A 138 1.73 -9.17 10.75
C ARG A 138 2.37 -10.19 11.69
N MET A 139 3.52 -10.75 11.33
CA MET A 139 4.25 -11.72 12.16
C MET A 139 4.57 -11.14 13.55
N GLU A 140 5.04 -9.90 13.62
CA GLU A 140 5.33 -9.23 14.89
C GLU A 140 4.09 -9.06 15.78
N ASN A 141 2.93 -8.77 15.18
CA ASN A 141 1.69 -8.62 15.92
C ASN A 141 1.15 -9.97 16.43
N GLU A 142 1.28 -11.03 15.63
CA GLU A 142 0.88 -12.39 16.01
C GLU A 142 1.76 -12.92 17.15
N CYS A 143 3.09 -12.73 17.10
CA CYS A 143 4.00 -13.13 18.20
C CYS A 143 3.73 -12.38 19.52
N LYS A 144 3.34 -11.10 19.47
CA LYS A 144 3.03 -10.33 20.69
C LYS A 144 1.78 -10.86 21.42
N ILE A 145 0.82 -11.42 20.68
CA ILE A 145 -0.41 -11.98 21.27
C ILE A 145 -0.09 -13.24 22.08
N GLU A 146 0.82 -14.09 21.60
CA GLU A 146 1.22 -15.31 22.31
C GLU A 146 1.93 -15.01 23.64
N CYS A 147 2.81 -14.01 23.69
CA CYS A 147 3.54 -13.66 24.92
C CYS A 147 2.66 -13.06 26.03
N ILE A 148 1.52 -12.43 25.70
CA ILE A 148 0.58 -11.90 26.70
C ILE A 148 -0.25 -13.03 27.31
N ASN A 149 -0.60 -14.04 26.50
CA ASN A 149 -1.45 -15.14 26.93
C ASN A 149 -0.76 -16.10 27.93
N GLU A 150 0.58 -16.14 27.94
CA GLU A 150 1.35 -16.90 28.94
C GLU A 150 1.47 -16.20 30.30
N GLN A 151 1.20 -14.89 30.39
CA GLN A 151 1.33 -14.13 31.65
C GLN A 151 0.02 -14.05 32.46
N GLU A 152 -1.13 -14.41 31.88
CA GLU A 152 -2.45 -14.32 32.54
C GLU A 152 -2.94 -15.62 33.20
N ILE A 153 -2.17 -16.71 33.20
CA ILE A 153 -2.51 -17.94 33.94
C ILE A 153 -1.64 -18.03 35.21
N LYS A 154 -1.91 -17.14 36.18
CA LYS A 154 -1.63 -17.45 37.59
C LYS A 154 -2.95 -17.95 38.21
N PRO A 155 -3.03 -19.21 38.69
CA PRO A 155 -4.19 -19.64 39.45
C PRO A 155 -4.14 -19.01 40.84
N GLU A 156 -4.82 -17.88 41.02
CA GLU A 156 -5.13 -17.36 42.36
C GLU A 156 -6.28 -18.19 42.93
N ILE A 157 -5.91 -19.32 43.54
CA ILE A 157 -6.77 -20.05 44.47
C ILE A 157 -6.79 -19.23 45.76
N ILE A 158 -7.86 -18.46 45.99
CA ILE A 158 -8.22 -18.01 47.35
C ILE A 158 -9.69 -18.30 47.59
N GLU A 159 -9.89 -19.08 48.65
CA GLU A 159 -11.16 -19.61 49.13
C GLU A 159 -12.16 -18.53 49.58
N LYS A 160 -13.42 -18.91 49.38
CA LYS A 160 -14.67 -18.32 49.85
C LYS A 160 -14.63 -17.90 51.33
N LYS A 161 -15.08 -16.67 51.64
CA LYS A 161 -15.94 -16.41 52.81
C LYS A 161 -17.09 -15.47 52.44
N GLN A 162 -18.29 -15.94 52.73
CA GLN A 162 -19.57 -15.26 52.54
C GLN A 162 -19.80 -14.23 53.65
N THR A 163 -20.37 -13.07 53.31
CA THR A 163 -21.39 -12.40 54.13
C THR A 163 -22.25 -11.47 53.26
N LYS A 164 -23.57 -11.65 53.36
CA LYS A 164 -24.62 -10.79 52.79
C LYS A 164 -24.70 -9.48 53.59
N THR A 165 -24.98 -8.35 52.93
CA THR A 165 -26.16 -7.50 53.20
C THR A 165 -26.27 -6.32 52.22
N ASN A 166 -27.45 -6.29 51.61
CA ASN A 166 -28.21 -5.24 50.93
C ASN A 166 -27.92 -3.78 51.38
N ILE A 167 -27.84 -2.84 50.42
CA ILE A 167 -28.53 -1.51 50.38
C ILE A 167 -28.21 -0.86 49.00
N ARG A 168 -29.27 -0.46 48.26
CA ARG A 168 -29.28 0.53 47.14
C ARG A 168 -29.76 1.88 47.70
N PRO A 169 -29.84 2.96 46.90
CA PRO A 169 -28.90 3.55 45.93
C PRO A 169 -28.63 5.04 46.30
N MET A 170 -27.70 5.75 45.63
CA MET A 170 -27.90 7.16 45.20
C MET A 170 -26.63 7.74 44.53
N THR A 171 -26.87 8.32 43.36
CA THR A 171 -26.25 9.50 42.74
C THR A 171 -24.85 9.96 43.18
N ALA A 172 -23.91 10.00 42.23
CA ALA A 172 -23.21 11.23 41.81
C ALA A 172 -22.20 10.92 40.70
N GLN A 173 -22.36 11.57 39.55
CA GLN A 173 -21.28 11.71 38.58
C GLN A 173 -20.25 12.72 39.11
N PRO A 174 -18.96 12.52 38.79
CA PRO A 174 -18.08 13.65 38.54
C PRO A 174 -17.57 13.62 37.10
N ARG A 175 -17.98 14.63 36.32
CA ARG A 175 -17.24 15.12 35.16
C ARG A 175 -15.96 15.79 35.66
N ILE A 176 -14.80 15.32 35.20
CA ILE A 176 -13.52 16.05 35.27
C ILE A 176 -12.82 15.74 33.94
N SER A 177 -12.99 16.58 32.91
CA SER A 177 -12.20 17.78 32.56
C SER A 177 -10.96 17.45 31.73
N LEU A 178 -11.14 17.49 30.40
CA LEU A 178 -10.12 17.72 29.38
C LEU A 178 -9.49 19.11 29.60
N LYS A 179 -8.29 19.15 30.20
CA LYS A 179 -7.34 20.25 30.01
C LYS A 179 -5.91 19.73 30.13
N GLU A 180 -5.11 20.14 29.14
CA GLU A 180 -3.67 20.37 29.25
C GLU A 180 -2.77 19.14 29.40
N LEU A 181 -2.39 18.56 28.25
CA LEU A 181 -0.97 18.26 28.01
C LEU A 181 -0.53 18.97 26.74
N SER A 182 -0.12 20.20 26.99
CA SER A 182 0.54 21.16 26.12
C SER A 182 2.02 20.77 25.97
N ILE A 183 2.49 20.81 24.71
CA ILE A 183 3.76 21.40 24.24
C ILE A 183 5.03 21.00 24.99
N PHE A 184 5.86 20.14 24.38
CA PHE A 184 7.33 20.23 24.34
C PHE A 184 7.82 19.26 23.25
N ALA A 185 8.81 19.50 22.41
CA ALA A 185 9.52 20.69 21.95
C ALA A 185 10.28 20.24 20.69
N LEU A 186 10.29 21.08 19.68
CA LEU A 186 11.20 20.99 18.55
C LEU A 186 12.63 21.21 19.06
N THR A 187 13.53 20.25 18.83
CA THR A 187 14.98 20.51 18.86
C THR A 187 15.64 19.84 17.66
N ASN A 188 15.93 20.66 16.65
CA ASN A 188 16.89 20.32 15.59
C ASN A 188 18.32 20.37 16.18
N PRO A 189 19.21 19.43 15.81
CA PRO A 189 20.64 19.65 15.94
C PRO A 189 21.24 20.38 14.71
N PRO A 190 22.35 21.11 14.90
CA PRO A 190 22.88 22.09 13.96
C PRO A 190 23.68 21.49 12.80
N SER A 191 23.56 22.15 11.65
CA SER A 191 24.44 22.04 10.49
C SER A 191 25.86 22.47 10.84
N ILE A 192 26.81 21.54 10.72
CA ILE A 192 28.24 21.83 10.76
C ILE A 192 28.67 22.20 9.33
N ILE A 193 28.91 23.49 9.16
CA ILE A 193 29.69 24.08 8.08
C ILE A 193 31.16 23.86 8.43
N GLY A 194 31.89 23.19 7.56
CA GLY A 194 33.33 23.05 7.61
C GLY A 194 33.92 23.50 6.28
N GLU A 195 34.12 24.81 6.16
CA GLU A 195 35.13 25.42 5.28
C GLU A 195 36.48 24.76 5.59
N GLY A 196 37.24 24.28 4.61
CA GLY A 196 38.06 25.13 3.76
C GLY A 196 39.41 25.38 4.43
N ASN A 197 40.46 24.67 3.99
CA ASN A 197 41.83 25.18 4.04
C ASN A 197 42.72 24.43 3.04
N VAL A 198 43.15 25.21 2.04
CA VAL A 198 44.46 25.27 1.34
C VAL A 198 45.28 23.98 1.26
#